data_AF-A0A2S9GNX5-F1
#
_entry.id   AF-A0A2S9GNX5-F1
#
_cell.length_a   1.000
_cell.length_b   1.000
_cell.length_c   1.000
_cell.angle_alpha   90.00
_cell.angle_beta   90.00
_cell.angle_gamma   90.00
#
_symmetry.space_group_name_H-M   'P 1'
#
loop_
_entity.id
_entity.type
_entity.pdbx_description
1 polymer ?
#
loop_
_entity_poly.entity_id
_entity_poly.type
_entity_poly.pdbx_seq_one_letter_code
_entity_poly.pdbx_strand_id
1 'polypeptide(L)' 'PTTADGFSWTPVHTMSGVDTSATYYQDVRVPTSALVGEENAGWKLVTNQLNHERVALVSAQPIFSALDGVREWAQNT' A
#
# COMPACT_ATOMS: atom_id res chain seq x y z
N PRO A 1 -16.17 -6.06 -3.82
CA PRO A 1 -16.32 -4.60 -3.53
C PRO A 1 -16.30 -4.40 -2.02
N THR A 2 -15.91 -3.22 -1.52
CA THR A 2 -15.83 -2.96 -0.07
C THR A 2 -17.20 -2.82 0.61
N THR A 3 -18.27 -2.78 -0.18
CA THR A 3 -19.67 -2.82 0.28
C THR A 3 -20.28 -4.21 0.24
N ALA A 4 -19.50 -5.26 -0.09
CA ALA A 4 -20.03 -6.61 -0.18
C ALA A 4 -20.42 -7.14 1.21
N ASP A 5 -21.54 -7.83 1.30
CA ASP A 5 -21.94 -8.54 2.51
C ASP A 5 -20.84 -9.55 2.91
N GLY A 6 -20.51 -9.55 4.20
CA GLY A 6 -19.44 -10.39 4.76
C GLY A 6 -18.03 -9.80 4.68
N PHE A 7 -17.84 -8.63 4.04
CA PHE A 7 -16.59 -7.89 4.12
C PHE A 7 -16.55 -7.04 5.39
N SER A 8 -15.43 -7.07 6.10
CA SER A 8 -15.16 -6.17 7.22
C SER A 8 -13.66 -5.91 7.36
N TRP A 9 -13.28 -4.93 8.17
CA TRP A 9 -11.89 -4.62 8.42
C TRP A 9 -11.69 -4.00 9.81
N THR A 10 -10.46 -4.10 10.32
CA THR A 10 -10.03 -3.47 11.57
C THR A 10 -8.81 -2.57 11.31
N PRO A 11 -8.76 -1.38 11.91
CA PRO A 11 -7.60 -0.51 11.79
C PRO A 11 -6.38 -1.12 12.50
N VAL A 12 -5.21 -0.90 11.92
CA VAL A 12 -3.92 -1.30 12.46
C VAL A 12 -3.01 -0.08 12.45
N HIS A 13 -2.72 0.45 13.63
CA HIS A 13 -1.83 1.59 13.80
C HIS A 13 -0.37 1.13 13.80
N THR A 14 0.49 1.85 13.07
CA THR A 14 1.93 1.58 13.08
C THR A 14 2.68 2.67 13.81
N MET A 15 3.84 2.31 14.37
CA MET A 15 4.71 3.26 15.07
C MET A 15 5.23 4.37 14.16
N SER A 16 5.43 4.10 12.86
CA SER A 16 5.87 5.10 11.87
C SER A 16 4.78 6.10 11.48
N GLY A 17 3.59 6.02 12.10
CA GLY A 17 2.50 6.99 11.95
C GLY A 17 1.59 6.73 10.75
N VAL A 18 1.97 5.81 9.84
CA VAL A 18 1.07 5.38 8.77
C VAL A 18 0.13 4.29 9.29
N ASP A 19 -1.15 4.45 9.05
CA ASP A 19 -2.13 3.43 9.41
C ASP A 19 -2.29 2.42 8.27
N THR A 20 -2.61 1.19 8.64
CA THR A 20 -3.02 0.12 7.73
C THR A 20 -4.24 -0.60 8.30
N SER A 21 -4.64 -1.72 7.71
CA SER A 21 -5.83 -2.48 8.13
C SER A 21 -5.64 -3.98 7.97
N ALA A 22 -6.28 -4.75 8.84
CA ALA A 22 -6.58 -6.15 8.55
C ALA A 22 -7.97 -6.23 7.90
N THR A 23 -8.10 -6.95 6.78
CA THR A 23 -9.38 -7.14 6.08
C THR A 23 -9.84 -8.58 6.18
N TYR A 24 -11.15 -8.78 6.33
CA TYR A 24 -11.79 -10.08 6.52
C TYR A 24 -12.87 -10.31 5.46
N TYR A 25 -12.96 -11.53 4.97
CA TYR A 25 -13.88 -11.94 3.90
C TYR A 25 -14.63 -13.19 4.35
N GLN A 26 -15.81 -13.02 4.94
CA GLN A 26 -16.65 -14.12 5.42
C GLN A 26 -17.79 -14.38 4.43
N ASP A 27 -17.71 -15.48 3.68
CA ASP A 27 -18.70 -15.87 2.67
C ASP A 27 -19.04 -14.78 1.63
N VAL A 28 -18.08 -13.90 1.36
CA VAL A 28 -18.22 -12.81 0.38
C VAL A 28 -18.44 -13.41 -1.01
N ARG A 29 -19.53 -13.02 -1.67
CA ARG A 29 -19.86 -13.42 -3.05
C ARG A 29 -19.44 -12.34 -4.04
N VAL A 30 -18.77 -12.75 -5.11
CA VAL A 30 -18.36 -11.88 -6.22
C VAL A 30 -18.71 -12.54 -7.56
N PRO A 31 -19.04 -11.76 -8.60
CA PRO A 31 -19.27 -12.31 -9.93
C PRO A 31 -17.97 -12.84 -10.53
N THR A 32 -18.06 -13.85 -11.40
CA THR A 32 -16.89 -14.41 -12.10
C THR A 32 -16.17 -13.37 -12.96
N SER A 33 -16.89 -12.35 -13.44
CA SER A 33 -16.31 -11.21 -14.17
C SER A 33 -15.37 -10.34 -13.34
N ALA A 34 -15.31 -10.52 -12.01
CA ALA A 34 -14.34 -9.85 -11.16
C ALA A 34 -12.95 -10.52 -11.16
N LEU A 35 -12.82 -11.70 -11.79
CA LEU A 35 -11.54 -12.36 -12.00
C LEU A 35 -10.70 -11.56 -13.01
N VAL A 36 -9.51 -11.13 -12.58
CA VAL A 36 -8.55 -10.45 -13.45
C VAL A 36 -7.55 -11.46 -13.97
N GLY A 37 -7.55 -11.68 -15.29
CA GLY A 37 -6.76 -12.72 -15.93
C GLY A 37 -7.42 -14.09 -15.86
N GLU A 38 -6.61 -15.15 -15.87
CA GLU A 38 -7.09 -16.54 -15.86
C GLU A 38 -7.04 -17.14 -14.45
N GLU A 39 -7.94 -18.09 -14.19
CA GLU A 39 -7.97 -18.85 -12.94
C GLU A 39 -6.61 -19.55 -12.72
N ASN A 40 -6.09 -19.49 -11.49
CA ASN A 40 -4.77 -20.03 -11.10
C ASN A 40 -3.54 -19.40 -11.79
N ALA A 41 -3.71 -18.33 -12.59
CA ALA A 41 -2.61 -17.66 -13.30
C ALA A 41 -2.25 -16.27 -12.72
N GLY A 42 -2.65 -15.98 -11.48
CA GLY A 42 -2.53 -14.65 -10.87
C GLY A 42 -1.12 -14.21 -10.49
N TRP A 43 -0.18 -15.14 -10.26
CA TRP A 43 1.15 -14.81 -9.73
C TRP A 43 1.92 -13.80 -10.60
N LYS A 44 1.91 -14.01 -11.92
CA LYS A 44 2.57 -13.11 -12.89
C LYS A 44 2.04 -11.68 -12.82
N LEU A 45 0.74 -11.50 -12.57
CA LEU A 45 0.09 -10.19 -12.46
C LEU A 45 0.59 -9.48 -11.19
N VAL A 46 0.58 -10.18 -10.06
CA VAL A 46 1.04 -9.64 -8.78
C VAL A 46 2.51 -9.24 -8.85
N THR A 47 3.39 -10.11 -9.34
CA THR A 47 4.83 -9.83 -9.41
C THR A 47 5.18 -8.71 -10.38
N ASN A 48 4.42 -8.55 -11.47
CA ASN A 48 4.61 -7.43 -12.39
C ASN A 48 4.17 -6.11 -11.78
N GLN A 49 3.04 -6.09 -11.06
CA GLN A 49 2.59 -4.91 -10.33
C GLN A 49 3.62 -4.47 -9.28
N LEU A 50 4.21 -5.41 -8.53
CA LEU A 50 5.28 -5.12 -7.56
C LEU A 50 6.50 -4.45 -8.21
N ASN A 51 6.80 -4.72 -9.48
CA ASN A 51 7.89 -4.04 -10.19
C ASN A 51 7.57 -2.56 -10.47
N HIS A 52 6.32 -2.23 -10.77
CA HIS A 52 5.89 -0.84 -10.96
C HIS A 52 5.88 -0.06 -9.64
N GLU A 53 5.50 -0.69 -8.54
CA GLU A 53 5.45 -0.05 -7.21
C GLU A 53 6.84 0.30 -6.66
N ARG A 54 7.89 -0.44 -7.03
CA ARG A 54 9.29 -0.15 -6.62
C ARG A 54 9.76 1.25 -7.01
N VAL A 55 9.34 1.75 -8.17
CA VAL A 55 9.71 3.10 -8.63
C VAL A 55 8.98 4.17 -7.81
N ALA A 56 7.78 3.88 -7.32
CA ALA A 56 6.99 4.81 -6.54
C ALA A 56 7.46 4.93 -5.07
N LEU A 57 8.07 3.88 -4.50
CA LEU A 57 8.34 3.78 -3.06
C LEU A 57 9.64 4.43 -2.57
N VAL A 58 10.62 4.69 -3.46
CA VAL A 58 11.95 5.16 -3.04
C VAL A 58 12.30 6.50 -3.67
N SER A 59 11.48 7.51 -3.39
CA SER A 59 11.85 8.90 -3.71
C SER A 59 12.97 9.36 -2.78
N ALA A 60 14.01 10.00 -3.34
CA ALA A 60 15.07 10.61 -2.56
C ALA A 60 14.64 11.92 -1.86
N GLN A 61 13.48 12.47 -2.21
CA GLN A 61 13.05 13.81 -1.74
C GLN A 61 12.95 13.95 -0.22
N PRO A 62 12.45 12.96 0.56
CA PRO A 62 12.44 13.08 2.02
C PRO A 62 13.84 13.19 2.63
N ILE A 63 14.86 12.56 2.02
CA ILE A 63 16.26 12.66 2.46
C ILE A 63 16.78 14.09 2.26
N PHE A 64 16.55 14.67 1.07
CA PHE A 64 16.95 16.05 0.80
C PHE A 64 16.22 17.04 1.71
N SER A 65 14.93 16.83 1.97
CA SER A 65 14.16 17.68 2.88
C SER A 65 14.72 17.64 4.31
N ALA A 66 15.13 16.46 4.79
CA ALA A 66 15.79 16.33 6.09
C ALA A 66 17.18 16.99 6.11
N LEU A 67 17.97 16.84 5.04
CA LEU A 67 19.27 17.48 4.90
C LEU A 67 19.17 19.01 4.95
N ASP A 68 18.23 19.58 4.21
CA ASP A 68 18.02 21.03 4.16
C ASP A 68 17.63 21.57 5.53
N GLY A 69 16.72 20.89 6.25
CA GLY A 69 16.33 21.29 7.60
C GLY A 69 17.50 21.27 8.61
N VAL A 70 18.35 20.23 8.57
CA VAL A 70 19.54 20.15 9.43
C VAL A 70 20.56 21.23 9.08
N ARG A 71 20.76 21.50 7.78
CA ARG A 71 21.67 22.54 7.31
C ARG A 71 21.22 23.93 7.76
N GLU A 72 19.94 24.25 7.60
CA GLU A 72 19.36 25.52 8.01
C GLU A 72 19.52 25.74 9.53
N TRP A 73 19.21 24.71 10.33
CA TRP A 73 19.39 24.78 11.78
C TRP A 73 20.83 25.08 12.17
N ALA A 74 21.81 24.40 11.55
CA ALA A 74 23.23 24.58 11.84
C ALA A 74 23.80 25.93 11.37
N GLN A 75 23.17 26.60 10.40
CA GLN A 75 23.59 27.92 9.91
C GLN A 75 23.05 29.07 10.77
N ASN A 76 21.98 28.83 11.53
CA ASN A 76 21.25 29.85 12.29
C ASN A 76 21.25 29.60 13.81
N THR A 77 22.02 28.61 14.27
CA THR A 77 22.34 28.35 15.69
C THR A 77 23.82 28.64 15.94
#